data_AF-A0A4U2Z6T7-F1
#
_entry.id   AF-A0A4U2Z6T7-F1
#
_cell.length_a   1.000
_cell.length_b   1.000
_cell.length_c   1.000
_cell.angle_alpha   90.00
_cell.angle_beta   90.00
_cell.angle_gamma   90.00
#
_symmetry.space_group_name_H-M   'P 1'
#
loop_
_entity.id
_entity.type
_entity.pdbx_description
1 polymer ?
#
loop_
_entity_poly.entity_id
_entity_poly.type
_entity_poly.pdbx_seq_one_letter_code
_entity_poly.pdbx_strand_id
1 'polypeptide(L)'
;MSILNCFNDKLDKIFKKIVSNDTNENTLFSLFKLALIGIAIVFAFNLLFNREGLGAWGDFFGGVLNPILTFLTFMGLLITIVLQQKELKEARGEFARQSEALEKQQYEMTVQSFDNKFFQMLELFNFVKINVKSEFDFKKQREKLESFIVETIEQNQQNIDKNYYSFFESNFVRFNNEYDTSFKYYFLNLFQLLKYIDDNADSLEEAKEYSNIIRAQLSKDELVLLLLNCIGVQKFTTDDYQKLVEKFEFFEHLRWNDLTINKKMNPVIDALVVKYDRKVFGKNDGMLQEFEYAQERTKNKDKTNDTI
;
A
#
# COMPACT_ATOMS: atom_id res chain seq x y z
N MET A 1 5.94 -62.87 41.23
CA MET A 1 6.50 -61.50 41.14
C MET A 1 6.76 -61.03 39.71
N SER A 2 7.27 -61.86 38.79
CA SER A 2 7.61 -61.46 37.41
C SER A 2 6.40 -61.06 36.51
N ILE A 3 5.26 -61.76 36.63
CA ILE A 3 4.08 -61.54 35.77
C ILE A 3 3.36 -60.20 36.08
N LEU A 4 3.30 -59.82 37.35
CA LEU A 4 2.64 -58.58 37.78
C LEU A 4 3.38 -57.33 37.26
N ASN A 5 4.71 -57.37 37.25
CA ASN A 5 5.54 -56.27 36.75
C ASN A 5 5.44 -56.13 35.22
N CYS A 6 5.38 -57.24 34.48
CA CYS A 6 5.17 -57.22 33.03
C CYS A 6 3.78 -56.68 32.63
N PHE A 7 2.75 -56.94 33.44
CA PHE A 7 1.42 -56.40 33.23
C PHE A 7 1.38 -54.88 33.51
N ASN A 8 2.06 -54.43 34.56
CA ASN A 8 2.11 -53.02 34.94
C ASN A 8 2.86 -52.17 33.90
N ASP A 9 3.98 -52.66 33.35
CA ASP A 9 4.73 -51.96 32.30
C ASP A 9 3.95 -51.86 30.98
N LYS A 10 3.13 -52.88 30.66
CA LYS A 10 2.21 -52.81 29.50
C LYS A 10 1.12 -51.77 29.74
N LEU A 11 0.55 -51.71 30.93
CA LEU A 11 -0.45 -50.71 31.29
C LEU A 11 0.12 -49.28 31.26
N ASP A 12 1.33 -49.05 31.75
CA ASP A 12 1.99 -47.74 31.72
C ASP A 12 2.31 -47.28 30.28
N LYS A 13 2.77 -48.20 29.42
CA LYS A 13 2.97 -47.90 27.98
C LYS A 13 1.65 -47.58 27.27
N ILE A 14 0.59 -48.30 27.60
CA ILE A 14 -0.75 -48.03 27.07
C ILE A 14 -1.24 -46.66 27.56
N PHE A 15 -1.09 -46.35 28.85
CA PHE A 15 -1.44 -45.07 29.46
C PHE A 15 -0.70 -43.90 28.82
N LYS A 16 0.63 -43.99 28.69
CA LYS A 16 1.44 -42.97 28.03
C LYS A 16 1.09 -42.76 26.56
N LYS A 17 0.72 -43.82 25.84
CA LYS A 17 0.26 -43.75 24.45
C LYS A 17 -1.15 -43.14 24.30
N ILE A 18 -1.96 -43.21 25.35
CA ILE A 18 -3.28 -42.59 25.40
C ILE A 18 -3.16 -41.09 25.69
N VAL A 19 -2.26 -40.71 26.60
CA VAL A 19 -2.06 -39.34 27.07
C VAL A 19 -1.16 -38.51 26.14
N SER A 20 -0.32 -39.15 25.31
CA SER A 20 0.48 -38.45 24.30
C SER A 20 -0.38 -37.86 23.18
N ASN A 21 -0.03 -36.67 22.69
CA ASN A 21 -0.69 -35.90 21.62
C ASN A 21 -0.95 -36.64 20.28
N ASP A 22 -0.44 -37.87 20.12
CA ASP A 22 -0.68 -38.80 19.00
C ASP A 22 -1.58 -39.97 19.43
N THR A 23 -2.69 -39.69 20.11
CA THR A 23 -3.67 -40.72 20.45
C THR A 23 -4.31 -41.26 19.17
N ASN A 24 -3.71 -42.28 18.57
CA ASN A 24 -4.30 -42.97 17.42
C ASN A 24 -5.68 -43.48 17.82
N GLU A 25 -6.69 -43.21 17.00
CA GLU A 25 -8.07 -43.73 17.12
C GLU A 25 -8.06 -45.25 17.42
N ASN A 26 -7.10 -45.96 16.84
CA ASN A 26 -6.84 -47.38 17.04
C ASN A 26 -6.49 -47.78 18.49
N THR A 27 -5.76 -46.95 19.24
CA THR A 27 -5.36 -47.24 20.64
C THR A 27 -6.56 -47.15 21.57
N LEU A 28 -7.39 -46.15 21.35
CA LEU A 28 -8.57 -45.86 22.14
C LEU A 28 -9.68 -46.90 21.87
N PHE A 29 -9.85 -47.27 20.60
CA PHE A 29 -10.69 -48.37 20.18
C PHE A 29 -10.21 -49.73 20.72
N SER A 30 -8.89 -49.92 20.86
CA SER A 30 -8.32 -51.13 21.46
C SER A 30 -8.65 -51.26 22.96
N LEU A 31 -8.72 -50.15 23.71
CA LEU A 31 -9.14 -50.18 25.12
C LEU A 31 -10.62 -50.54 25.26
N PHE A 32 -11.46 -49.97 24.40
CA PHE A 32 -12.87 -50.32 24.35
C PHE A 32 -13.07 -51.82 24.07
N LYS A 33 -12.32 -52.37 23.10
CA LYS A 33 -12.28 -53.82 22.83
C LYS A 33 -11.84 -54.63 24.04
N LEU A 34 -10.78 -54.22 24.73
CA LEU A 34 -10.28 -54.91 25.93
C LEU A 34 -11.32 -54.92 27.07
N ALA A 35 -12.01 -53.81 27.30
CA ALA A 35 -13.08 -53.73 28.28
C ALA A 35 -14.25 -54.65 27.92
N LEU A 36 -14.64 -54.71 26.64
CA LEU A 36 -15.70 -55.59 26.13
C LEU A 36 -15.32 -57.08 26.24
N ILE A 37 -14.05 -57.41 25.96
CA ILE A 37 -13.49 -58.76 26.18
C ILE A 37 -13.50 -59.10 27.67
N GLY A 38 -13.14 -58.16 28.56
CA GLY A 38 -13.21 -58.34 30.00
C GLY A 38 -14.62 -58.70 30.48
N ILE A 39 -15.65 -58.02 29.96
CA ILE A 39 -17.07 -58.34 30.23
C ILE A 39 -17.38 -59.76 29.77
N ALA A 40 -17.00 -60.12 28.54
CA ALA A 40 -17.27 -61.43 27.98
C ALA A 40 -16.61 -62.57 28.77
N ILE A 41 -15.37 -62.35 29.26
CA ILE A 41 -14.66 -63.32 30.10
C ILE A 41 -15.35 -63.49 31.45
N VAL A 42 -15.70 -62.39 32.12
CA VAL A 42 -16.38 -62.45 33.43
C VAL A 42 -17.77 -63.08 33.29
N PHE A 43 -18.48 -62.78 32.19
CA PHE A 43 -19.76 -63.39 31.85
C PHE A 43 -19.62 -64.90 31.60
N ALA A 44 -18.65 -65.32 30.79
CA ALA A 44 -18.38 -66.74 30.52
C ALA A 44 -17.96 -67.50 31.78
N PHE A 45 -17.15 -66.89 32.64
CA PHE A 45 -16.74 -67.47 33.91
C PHE A 45 -17.94 -67.69 34.84
N ASN A 46 -18.84 -66.71 34.95
CA ASN A 46 -20.06 -66.87 35.76
C ASN A 46 -20.97 -67.99 35.23
N LEU A 47 -21.16 -68.07 33.91
CA LEU A 47 -21.97 -69.11 33.27
C LEU A 47 -21.43 -70.54 33.53
N LEU A 48 -20.11 -70.69 33.61
CA LEU A 48 -19.45 -71.99 33.79
C LEU A 48 -19.38 -72.44 35.26
N PHE A 49 -19.28 -71.50 36.21
CA PHE A 49 -18.97 -71.81 37.61
C PHE A 49 -20.11 -71.55 38.60
N ASN A 50 -21.17 -70.84 38.21
CA ASN A 50 -22.29 -70.55 39.10
C ASN A 50 -23.37 -71.65 38.99
N ARG A 51 -23.65 -72.35 40.09
CA ARG A 51 -24.70 -73.40 40.20
C ARG A 51 -25.82 -73.05 41.19
N GLU A 52 -25.88 -71.80 41.66
CA GLU A 52 -26.96 -71.31 42.53
C GLU A 52 -28.07 -70.62 41.72
N GLY A 53 -29.26 -70.49 42.32
CA GLY A 53 -30.49 -70.05 41.66
C GLY A 53 -30.44 -68.61 41.10
N LEU A 54 -31.49 -68.24 40.35
CA LEU A 54 -31.61 -66.99 39.59
C LEU A 54 -31.38 -65.69 40.40
N GLY A 55 -31.55 -65.72 41.73
CA GLY A 55 -31.31 -64.57 42.61
C GLY A 55 -29.84 -64.20 42.76
N ALA A 56 -28.97 -65.16 43.10
CA ALA A 56 -27.52 -64.93 43.19
C ALA A 56 -26.89 -64.57 41.83
N TRP A 57 -27.50 -65.05 40.74
CA TRP A 57 -27.17 -64.65 39.38
C TRP A 57 -27.50 -63.18 39.12
N GLY A 58 -28.68 -62.72 39.54
CA GLY A 58 -29.09 -61.32 39.47
C GLY A 58 -28.20 -60.39 40.30
N ASP A 59 -27.78 -60.81 41.50
CA ASP A 59 -26.91 -60.03 42.38
C ASP A 59 -25.49 -59.86 41.79
N PHE A 60 -24.93 -60.90 41.17
CA PHE A 60 -23.64 -60.80 40.48
C PHE A 60 -23.72 -59.95 39.21
N PHE A 61 -24.76 -60.16 38.40
CA PHE A 61 -24.98 -59.40 37.18
C PHE A 61 -25.19 -57.91 37.51
N GLY A 62 -26.02 -57.59 38.50
CA GLY A 62 -26.23 -56.22 38.98
C GLY A 62 -24.98 -55.60 39.64
N GLY A 63 -24.20 -56.39 40.37
CA GLY A 63 -22.99 -55.93 41.06
C GLY A 63 -21.78 -55.68 40.16
N VAL A 64 -21.64 -56.43 39.06
CA VAL A 64 -20.48 -56.35 38.16
C VAL A 64 -20.79 -55.63 36.85
N LEU A 65 -21.97 -55.86 36.26
CA LEU A 65 -22.31 -55.23 34.98
C LEU A 65 -22.46 -53.72 35.12
N ASN A 66 -23.09 -53.23 36.18
CA ASN A 66 -23.30 -51.79 36.38
C ASN A 66 -21.98 -51.01 36.44
N PRO A 67 -20.99 -51.38 37.29
CA PRO A 67 -19.68 -50.72 37.28
C PRO A 67 -18.98 -50.76 35.92
N ILE A 68 -19.09 -51.87 35.18
CA ILE A 68 -18.43 -51.96 33.87
C ILE A 68 -19.14 -51.10 32.82
N LEU A 69 -20.47 -51.08 32.79
CA LEU A 69 -21.23 -50.20 31.89
C LEU A 69 -20.92 -48.73 32.22
N THR A 70 -20.87 -48.35 33.50
CA THR A 70 -20.45 -47.00 33.92
C THR A 70 -19.02 -46.68 33.48
N PHE A 71 -18.09 -47.63 33.60
CA PHE A 71 -16.71 -47.46 33.12
C PHE A 71 -16.65 -47.30 31.60
N LEU A 72 -17.42 -48.08 30.84
CA LEU A 72 -17.52 -47.94 29.38
C LEU A 72 -18.11 -46.59 28.97
N THR A 73 -19.14 -46.11 29.66
CA THR A 73 -19.71 -44.77 29.44
C THR A 73 -18.69 -43.68 29.72
N PHE A 74 -17.94 -43.78 30.83
CA PHE A 74 -16.88 -42.84 31.16
C PHE A 74 -15.76 -42.85 30.12
N MET A 75 -15.34 -44.04 29.67
CA MET A 75 -14.36 -44.16 28.59
C MET A 75 -14.88 -43.51 27.32
N GLY A 76 -16.10 -43.81 26.87
CA GLY A 76 -16.73 -43.19 25.71
C GLY A 76 -16.73 -41.65 25.79
N LEU A 77 -17.05 -41.08 26.97
CA LEU A 77 -16.98 -39.64 27.20
C LEU A 77 -15.55 -39.09 27.05
N LEU A 78 -14.55 -39.76 27.63
CA LEU A 78 -13.14 -39.38 27.45
C LEU A 78 -12.72 -39.43 25.99
N ILE A 79 -13.16 -40.44 25.24
CA ILE A 79 -12.91 -40.52 23.79
C ILE A 79 -13.45 -39.30 23.08
N THR A 80 -14.72 -38.96 23.33
CA THR A 80 -15.36 -37.80 22.73
C THR A 80 -14.62 -36.51 23.08
N ILE A 81 -14.18 -36.31 24.32
CA ILE A 81 -13.43 -35.12 24.73
C ILE A 81 -12.10 -35.02 23.97
N VAL A 82 -11.36 -36.13 23.84
CA VAL A 82 -10.06 -36.14 23.13
C VAL A 82 -10.26 -35.83 21.63
N LEU A 83 -11.28 -36.44 21.00
CA LEU A 83 -11.60 -36.16 19.61
C LEU A 83 -12.00 -34.69 19.40
N GLN A 84 -12.86 -34.14 20.27
CA GLN A 84 -13.25 -32.73 20.23
C GLN A 84 -12.05 -31.79 20.42
N GLN A 85 -11.10 -32.12 21.30
CA GLN A 85 -9.89 -31.32 21.47
C GLN A 85 -9.01 -31.33 20.20
N LYS A 86 -8.91 -32.48 19.54
CA LYS A 86 -8.19 -32.62 18.26
C LYS A 86 -8.86 -31.79 17.16
N GLU A 87 -10.18 -31.95 16.98
CA GLU A 87 -10.96 -31.16 16.02
C GLU A 87 -10.84 -29.66 16.27
N LEU A 88 -10.92 -29.22 17.53
CA LEU A 88 -10.73 -27.81 17.90
C LEU A 88 -9.33 -27.31 17.57
N LYS A 89 -8.30 -28.13 17.77
CA LYS A 89 -6.92 -27.78 17.42
C LYS A 89 -6.75 -27.64 15.91
N GLU A 90 -7.28 -28.57 15.13
CA GLU A 90 -7.26 -28.51 13.67
C GLU A 90 -8.05 -27.31 13.14
N ALA A 91 -9.24 -27.07 13.69
CA ALA A 91 -10.07 -25.91 13.36
C ALA A 91 -9.36 -24.59 13.67
N ARG A 92 -8.70 -24.46 14.83
CA ARG A 92 -7.88 -23.28 15.15
C ARG A 92 -6.75 -23.07 14.15
N GLY A 93 -6.09 -24.16 13.73
CA GLY A 93 -5.04 -24.10 12.70
C GLY A 93 -5.57 -23.65 11.35
N GLU A 94 -6.75 -24.13 10.94
CA GLU A 94 -7.42 -23.71 9.71
C GLU A 94 -7.89 -22.25 9.78
N PHE A 95 -8.47 -21.82 10.90
CA PHE A 95 -8.84 -20.42 11.12
C PHE A 95 -7.63 -19.49 11.06
N ALA A 96 -6.49 -19.89 11.61
CA ALA A 96 -5.26 -19.11 11.51
C ALA A 96 -4.80 -18.94 10.05
N ARG A 97 -4.82 -20.03 9.27
CA ARG A 97 -4.49 -19.99 7.83
C ARG A 97 -5.45 -19.10 7.05
N GLN A 98 -6.75 -19.20 7.32
CA GLN A 98 -7.77 -18.35 6.68
C GLN A 98 -7.58 -16.88 7.04
N SER A 99 -7.27 -16.57 8.30
CA SER A 99 -6.99 -15.20 8.73
C SER A 99 -5.79 -14.62 7.99
N GLU A 100 -4.70 -15.38 7.85
CA GLU A 100 -3.51 -14.94 7.12
C GLU A 100 -3.81 -14.75 5.62
N ALA A 101 -4.57 -15.66 5.01
CA ALA A 101 -4.98 -15.53 3.61
C ALA A 101 -5.86 -14.30 3.37
N LEU A 102 -6.78 -14.00 4.29
CA LEU A 102 -7.64 -12.81 4.23
C LEU A 102 -6.84 -11.51 4.35
N GLU A 103 -5.82 -11.47 5.21
CA GLU A 103 -4.94 -10.30 5.35
C GLU A 103 -4.17 -10.01 4.06
N LYS A 104 -3.61 -11.06 3.43
CA LYS A 104 -2.95 -10.95 2.11
C LYS A 104 -3.93 -10.49 1.03
N GLN A 105 -5.13 -11.07 1.00
CA GLN A 105 -6.18 -10.67 0.06
C GLN A 105 -6.59 -9.20 0.26
N GLN A 106 -6.73 -8.75 1.51
CA GLN A 106 -7.06 -7.36 1.81
C GLN A 106 -5.98 -6.41 1.29
N TYR A 107 -4.71 -6.74 1.48
CA TYR A 107 -3.60 -5.97 0.94
C TYR A 107 -3.64 -5.90 -0.61
N GLU A 108 -3.81 -7.04 -1.28
CA GLU A 108 -3.95 -7.08 -2.75
C GLU A 108 -5.15 -6.27 -3.24
N MET A 109 -6.28 -6.29 -2.52
CA MET A 109 -7.45 -5.46 -2.83
C MET A 109 -7.17 -3.96 -2.68
N THR A 110 -6.37 -3.56 -1.71
CA THR A 110 -5.95 -2.16 -1.55
C THR A 110 -5.09 -1.70 -2.71
N VAL A 111 -4.11 -2.51 -3.12
CA VAL A 111 -3.26 -2.23 -4.31
C VAL A 111 -4.13 -2.11 -5.58
N GLN A 112 -5.03 -3.06 -5.81
CA GLN A 112 -5.96 -2.99 -6.96
C GLN A 112 -6.89 -1.76 -6.89
N SER A 113 -7.34 -1.37 -5.70
CA SER A 113 -8.19 -0.20 -5.51
C SER A 113 -7.43 1.09 -5.83
N PHE A 114 -6.15 1.17 -5.45
CA PHE A 114 -5.25 2.25 -5.81
C PHE A 114 -5.09 2.35 -7.33
N ASP A 115 -4.72 1.25 -7.99
CA ASP A 115 -4.55 1.19 -9.45
C ASP A 115 -5.80 1.66 -10.19
N ASN A 116 -6.95 1.08 -9.83
CA ASN A 116 -8.22 1.39 -10.48
C ASN A 116 -8.57 2.88 -10.34
N LYS A 117 -8.39 3.46 -9.15
CA LYS A 117 -8.68 4.88 -8.93
C LYS A 117 -7.65 5.77 -9.64
N PHE A 118 -6.38 5.41 -9.65
CA PHE A 118 -5.35 6.10 -10.43
C PHE A 118 -5.71 6.16 -11.91
N PHE A 119 -6.03 5.02 -12.54
CA PHE A 119 -6.36 4.97 -13.96
C PHE A 119 -7.66 5.71 -14.27
N GLN A 120 -8.69 5.64 -13.42
CA GLN A 120 -9.90 6.45 -13.58
C GLN A 120 -9.63 7.95 -13.51
N MET A 121 -8.76 8.39 -12.59
CA MET A 121 -8.37 9.80 -12.51
C MET A 121 -7.51 10.22 -13.70
N LEU A 122 -6.64 9.35 -14.21
CA LEU A 122 -5.85 9.59 -15.43
C LEU A 122 -6.75 9.70 -16.67
N GLU A 123 -7.78 8.86 -16.78
CA GLU A 123 -8.79 8.96 -17.84
C GLU A 123 -9.54 10.29 -17.77
N LEU A 124 -9.99 10.69 -16.58
CA LEU A 124 -10.64 12.00 -16.38
C LEU A 124 -9.70 13.15 -16.74
N PHE A 125 -8.42 13.07 -16.35
CA PHE A 125 -7.40 14.05 -16.72
C PHE A 125 -7.24 14.15 -18.24
N ASN A 126 -7.17 13.02 -18.94
CA ASN A 126 -7.10 12.99 -20.40
C ASN A 126 -8.36 13.55 -21.06
N PHE A 127 -9.54 13.32 -20.49
CA PHE A 127 -10.78 13.95 -20.95
C PHE A 127 -10.74 15.48 -20.80
N VAL A 128 -10.34 15.98 -19.62
CA VAL A 128 -10.12 17.42 -19.39
C VAL A 128 -9.11 17.98 -20.38
N LYS A 129 -7.99 17.27 -20.60
CA LYS A 129 -6.96 17.65 -21.57
C LYS A 129 -7.53 17.85 -22.98
N ILE A 130 -8.38 16.94 -23.43
CA ILE A 130 -9.01 17.03 -24.77
C ILE A 130 -9.92 18.26 -24.86
N ASN A 131 -10.78 18.49 -23.85
CA ASN A 131 -11.68 19.64 -23.83
C ASN A 131 -10.90 20.96 -23.80
N VAL A 132 -9.87 21.03 -22.96
CA VAL A 132 -8.98 22.18 -22.85
C VAL A 132 -8.25 22.43 -24.19
N LYS A 133 -7.76 21.38 -24.86
CA LYS A 133 -7.15 21.50 -26.19
C LYS A 133 -8.12 21.99 -27.27
N SER A 134 -9.41 21.70 -27.12
CA SER A 134 -10.43 22.19 -28.06
C SER A 134 -10.67 23.70 -27.93
N GLU A 135 -10.44 24.25 -26.74
CA GLU A 135 -10.57 25.69 -26.46
C GLU A 135 -9.28 26.45 -26.78
N PHE A 136 -8.10 25.85 -26.54
CA PHE A 136 -6.82 26.48 -26.86
C PHE A 136 -5.67 25.50 -27.06
N ASP A 137 -4.63 25.98 -27.76
CA ASP A 137 -3.39 25.25 -27.97
C ASP A 137 -2.34 25.63 -26.90
N PHE A 138 -1.73 24.63 -26.25
CA PHE A 138 -0.75 24.87 -25.17
C PHE A 138 0.47 25.65 -25.65
N LYS A 139 0.95 25.39 -26.87
CA LYS A 139 2.08 26.14 -27.44
C LYS A 139 1.69 27.61 -27.64
N LYS A 140 0.51 27.88 -28.18
CA LYS A 140 0.00 29.27 -28.32
C LYS A 140 -0.18 29.97 -26.97
N GLN A 141 -0.68 29.28 -25.95
CA GLN A 141 -0.83 29.88 -24.61
C GLN A 141 0.50 30.23 -23.99
N ARG A 142 1.49 29.33 -24.14
CA ARG A 142 2.85 29.59 -23.74
C ARG A 142 3.41 30.82 -24.46
N GLU A 143 3.34 30.86 -25.80
CA GLU A 143 3.78 32.00 -26.59
C GLU A 143 3.12 33.32 -26.15
N LYS A 144 1.83 33.27 -25.83
CA LYS A 144 1.07 34.43 -25.34
C LYS A 144 1.56 34.91 -23.97
N LEU A 145 1.79 34.01 -23.02
CA LEU A 145 2.36 34.34 -21.71
C LEU A 145 3.78 34.92 -21.84
N GLU A 146 4.63 34.31 -22.67
CA GLU A 146 5.99 34.81 -22.92
C GLU A 146 5.94 36.21 -23.54
N SER A 147 5.07 36.43 -24.52
CA SER A 147 4.93 37.73 -25.20
C SER A 147 4.45 38.81 -24.22
N PHE A 148 3.47 38.50 -23.38
CA PHE A 148 2.96 39.40 -22.35
C PHE A 148 4.05 39.86 -21.37
N ILE A 149 4.91 38.93 -20.93
CA ILE A 149 6.04 39.23 -20.04
C ILE A 149 7.09 40.07 -20.78
N VAL A 150 7.45 39.69 -22.01
CA VAL A 150 8.47 40.39 -22.81
C VAL A 150 8.05 41.81 -23.16
N GLU A 151 6.81 42.03 -23.58
CA GLU A 151 6.26 43.36 -23.86
C GLU A 151 6.36 44.25 -22.60
N THR A 152 6.06 43.69 -21.42
CA THR A 152 6.19 44.42 -20.16
C THR A 152 7.66 44.74 -19.82
N ILE A 153 8.61 43.86 -20.15
CA ILE A 153 10.05 44.15 -20.04
C ILE A 153 10.46 45.30 -20.96
N GLU A 154 9.97 45.30 -22.21
CA GLU A 154 10.32 46.31 -23.22
C GLU A 154 9.76 47.70 -22.86
N GLN A 155 8.56 47.76 -22.32
CA GLN A 155 7.94 49.02 -21.90
C GLN A 155 8.59 49.63 -20.66
N ASN A 156 9.18 48.81 -19.78
CA ASN A 156 9.69 49.23 -18.47
C ASN A 156 11.23 49.31 -18.37
N GLN A 157 11.96 49.37 -19.49
CA GLN A 157 13.43 49.27 -19.53
C GLN A 157 14.21 50.12 -18.50
N GLN A 158 13.65 51.24 -18.00
CA GLN A 158 14.30 52.11 -17.01
C GLN A 158 13.94 51.82 -15.55
N ASN A 159 12.88 51.04 -15.26
CA ASN A 159 12.32 50.84 -13.91
C ASN A 159 12.03 49.36 -13.57
N ILE A 160 12.63 48.39 -14.27
CA ILE A 160 12.46 46.98 -13.90
C ILE A 160 13.05 46.79 -12.51
N ASP A 161 12.20 46.44 -11.55
CA ASP A 161 12.64 45.87 -10.28
C ASP A 161 13.56 44.69 -10.62
N LYS A 162 14.85 44.82 -10.29
CA LYS A 162 15.87 43.80 -10.64
C LYS A 162 15.53 42.43 -10.05
N ASN A 163 14.54 42.35 -9.16
CA ASN A 163 13.90 41.13 -8.74
C ASN A 163 12.99 40.55 -9.84
N TYR A 164 13.58 39.76 -10.73
CA TYR A 164 12.85 39.09 -11.81
C TYR A 164 11.77 38.10 -11.31
N TYR A 165 11.88 37.60 -10.09
CA TYR A 165 10.88 36.72 -9.48
C TYR A 165 9.58 37.50 -9.17
N SER A 166 9.67 38.62 -8.43
CA SER A 166 8.50 39.46 -8.11
C SER A 166 7.88 40.03 -9.39
N PHE A 167 8.71 40.37 -10.37
CA PHE A 167 8.29 40.78 -11.70
C PHE A 167 7.47 39.70 -12.41
N PHE A 168 7.96 38.45 -12.46
CA PHE A 168 7.22 37.34 -13.05
C PHE A 168 5.90 37.10 -12.32
N GLU A 169 5.93 37.00 -10.99
CA GLU A 169 4.75 36.71 -10.18
C GLU A 169 3.64 37.76 -10.45
N SER A 170 3.99 39.05 -10.45
CA SER A 170 3.04 40.13 -10.70
C SER A 170 2.43 40.07 -12.12
N ASN A 171 3.25 39.75 -13.13
CA ASN A 171 2.78 39.62 -14.51
C ASN A 171 1.96 38.34 -14.74
N PHE A 172 2.33 37.24 -14.10
CA PHE A 172 1.56 36.00 -14.15
C PHE A 172 0.17 36.18 -13.54
N VAL A 173 0.08 36.90 -12.41
CA VAL A 173 -1.20 37.30 -11.81
C VAL A 173 -2.03 38.15 -12.78
N ARG A 174 -1.41 39.17 -13.40
CA ARG A 174 -2.11 40.04 -14.36
C ARG A 174 -2.61 39.24 -15.56
N PHE A 175 -1.77 38.35 -16.10
CA PHE A 175 -2.13 37.45 -17.19
C PHE A 175 -3.32 36.57 -16.83
N ASN A 176 -3.32 35.96 -15.64
CA ASN A 176 -4.44 35.12 -15.18
C ASN A 176 -5.74 35.90 -14.93
N ASN A 177 -5.64 37.19 -14.59
CA ASN A 177 -6.83 38.03 -14.38
C ASN A 177 -7.37 38.58 -15.72
N GLU A 178 -6.48 38.89 -16.67
CA GLU A 178 -6.82 39.43 -17.98
C GLU A 178 -7.34 38.34 -18.93
N TYR A 179 -6.81 37.12 -18.79
CA TYR A 179 -7.19 35.97 -19.60
C TYR A 179 -7.81 34.89 -18.72
N ASP A 180 -9.00 34.42 -19.10
CA ASP A 180 -9.55 33.20 -18.51
C ASP A 180 -8.70 32.02 -18.99
N THR A 181 -7.85 31.53 -18.09
CA THR A 181 -6.90 30.47 -18.38
C THR A 181 -7.52 29.15 -17.97
N SER A 182 -8.32 28.53 -18.84
CA SER A 182 -8.88 27.19 -18.55
C SER A 182 -7.78 26.14 -18.27
N PHE A 183 -6.50 26.42 -18.61
CA PHE A 183 -5.36 25.59 -18.17
C PHE A 183 -5.16 25.55 -16.65
N LYS A 184 -5.74 26.48 -15.88
CA LYS A 184 -5.76 26.41 -14.41
C LYS A 184 -6.46 25.13 -13.95
N TYR A 185 -7.64 24.83 -14.51
CA TYR A 185 -8.38 23.62 -14.20
C TYR A 185 -7.61 22.38 -14.66
N TYR A 186 -6.94 22.45 -15.81
CA TYR A 186 -6.06 21.40 -16.29
C TYR A 186 -4.94 21.07 -15.29
N PHE A 187 -4.16 22.08 -14.86
CA PHE A 187 -3.07 21.85 -13.91
C PHE A 187 -3.54 21.53 -12.51
N LEU A 188 -4.74 21.97 -12.10
CA LEU A 188 -5.33 21.53 -10.84
C LEU A 188 -5.68 20.04 -10.85
N ASN A 189 -6.23 19.52 -11.96
CA ASN A 189 -6.47 18.08 -12.09
C ASN A 189 -5.15 17.29 -12.07
N LEU A 190 -4.12 17.78 -12.76
CA LEU A 190 -2.79 17.18 -12.69
C LEU A 190 -2.22 17.19 -11.26
N PHE A 191 -2.37 18.29 -10.52
CA PHE A 191 -1.98 18.38 -9.12
C PHE A 191 -2.68 17.32 -8.26
N GLN A 192 -4.01 17.17 -8.39
CA GLN A 192 -4.75 16.17 -7.61
C GLN A 192 -4.32 14.74 -7.96
N LEU A 193 -3.97 14.48 -9.22
CA LEU A 193 -3.47 13.18 -9.64
C LEU A 193 -2.09 12.87 -9.03
N LEU A 194 -1.17 13.83 -9.04
CA LEU A 194 0.15 13.69 -8.41
C LEU A 194 0.04 13.57 -6.89
N LYS A 195 -0.84 14.35 -6.26
CA LYS A 195 -1.11 14.27 -4.83
C LYS A 195 -1.70 12.92 -4.45
N TYR A 196 -2.62 12.39 -5.25
CA TYR A 196 -3.20 11.07 -5.01
C TYR A 196 -2.13 9.97 -5.01
N ILE A 197 -1.19 10.01 -5.96
CA ILE A 197 -0.04 9.11 -5.96
C ILE A 197 0.78 9.29 -4.67
N ASP A 198 1.09 10.54 -4.32
CA ASP A 198 1.94 10.85 -3.16
C ASP A 198 1.38 10.32 -1.83
N ASP A 199 0.07 10.43 -1.68
CA ASP A 199 -0.65 10.08 -0.46
C ASP A 199 -0.91 8.56 -0.34
N ASN A 200 -0.88 7.79 -1.44
CA ASN A 200 -1.40 6.42 -1.48
C ASN A 200 -0.42 5.36 -1.99
N ALA A 201 0.67 5.72 -2.67
CA ALA A 201 1.70 4.75 -3.06
C ALA A 201 2.46 4.23 -1.82
N ASP A 202 2.79 2.94 -1.79
CA ASP A 202 3.48 2.29 -0.69
C ASP A 202 4.95 2.74 -0.58
N SER A 203 5.53 3.21 -1.70
CA SER A 203 6.92 3.65 -1.76
C SER A 203 7.14 4.79 -2.75
N LEU A 204 8.28 5.50 -2.60
CA LEU A 204 8.70 6.52 -3.56
C LEU A 204 9.00 5.92 -4.94
N GLU A 205 9.46 4.67 -5.01
CA GLU A 205 9.74 3.98 -6.27
C GLU A 205 8.45 3.77 -7.06
N GLU A 206 7.45 3.16 -6.42
CA GLU A 206 6.09 3.00 -6.98
C GLU A 206 5.50 4.37 -7.37
N ALA A 207 5.57 5.36 -6.48
CA ALA A 207 5.08 6.71 -6.76
C ALA A 207 5.75 7.32 -8.01
N LYS A 208 7.05 7.07 -8.21
CA LYS A 208 7.77 7.50 -9.41
C LYS A 208 7.33 6.74 -10.65
N GLU A 209 7.00 5.45 -10.56
CA GLU A 209 6.44 4.69 -11.69
C GLU A 209 5.12 5.32 -12.18
N TYR A 210 4.16 5.57 -11.29
CA TYR A 210 2.89 6.19 -11.65
C TYR A 210 3.03 7.63 -12.15
N SER A 211 3.85 8.46 -11.48
CA SER A 211 4.08 9.83 -11.92
C SER A 211 4.81 9.90 -13.28
N ASN A 212 5.66 8.93 -13.61
CA ASN A 212 6.26 8.80 -14.94
C ASN A 212 5.22 8.50 -16.02
N ILE A 213 4.22 7.67 -15.74
CA ILE A 213 3.10 7.41 -16.67
C ILE A 213 2.37 8.72 -17.00
N ILE A 214 2.10 9.54 -15.98
CA ILE A 214 1.47 10.86 -16.17
C ILE A 214 2.37 11.78 -16.99
N ARG A 215 3.65 11.89 -16.62
CA ARG A 215 4.63 12.73 -17.30
C ARG A 215 4.70 12.41 -18.79
N ALA A 216 4.65 11.12 -19.16
CA ALA A 216 4.63 10.67 -20.55
C ALA A 216 3.39 11.13 -21.34
N GLN A 217 2.29 11.49 -20.68
CA GLN A 217 1.12 12.06 -21.34
C GLN A 217 1.29 13.55 -21.68
N LEU A 218 2.26 14.25 -21.09
CA LEU A 218 2.43 15.69 -21.24
C LEU A 218 3.35 16.04 -22.40
N SER A 219 2.93 17.00 -23.22
CA SER A 219 3.82 17.59 -24.21
C SER A 219 4.83 18.52 -23.55
N LYS A 220 5.87 18.84 -24.30
CA LYS A 220 6.94 19.75 -23.86
C LYS A 220 6.41 21.12 -23.43
N ASP A 221 5.49 21.71 -24.20
CA ASP A 221 4.91 23.02 -23.87
C ASP A 221 4.03 22.95 -22.61
N GLU A 222 3.38 21.81 -22.35
CA GLU A 222 2.64 21.57 -21.11
C GLU A 222 3.58 21.49 -19.90
N LEU A 223 4.73 20.82 -20.03
CA LEU A 223 5.74 20.76 -18.96
C LEU A 223 6.34 22.13 -18.64
N VAL A 224 6.62 22.95 -19.67
CA VAL A 224 7.11 24.32 -19.46
C VAL A 224 6.05 25.20 -18.79
N LEU A 225 4.80 25.13 -19.25
CA LEU A 225 3.70 25.84 -18.62
C LEU A 225 3.47 25.38 -17.18
N LEU A 226 3.63 24.09 -16.90
CA LEU A 226 3.55 23.54 -15.54
C LEU A 226 4.63 24.14 -14.64
N LEU A 227 5.88 24.19 -15.10
CA LEU A 227 6.99 24.82 -14.38
C LEU A 227 6.66 26.30 -14.05
N LEU A 228 6.15 27.05 -15.02
CA LEU A 228 5.75 28.43 -14.79
C LEU A 228 4.55 28.52 -13.82
N ASN A 229 3.58 27.62 -13.94
CA ASN A 229 2.37 27.60 -13.12
C ASN A 229 2.67 27.31 -11.66
N CYS A 230 3.50 26.30 -11.35
CA CYS A 230 3.87 25.91 -9.99
C CYS A 230 4.47 27.08 -9.18
N ILE A 231 5.18 28.01 -9.83
CA ILE A 231 5.70 29.22 -9.18
C ILE A 231 4.66 30.35 -9.22
N GLY A 232 4.06 30.61 -10.39
CA GLY A 232 3.19 31.77 -10.61
C GLY A 232 1.92 31.78 -9.77
N VAL A 233 1.44 30.62 -9.29
CA VAL A 233 0.23 30.53 -8.46
C VAL A 233 0.50 30.64 -6.95
N GLN A 234 1.75 30.64 -6.49
CA GLN A 234 2.10 30.58 -5.06
C GLN A 234 1.65 31.79 -4.25
N LYS A 235 1.34 32.92 -4.92
CA LYS A 235 0.68 34.05 -4.26
C LYS A 235 -0.72 33.73 -3.74
N PHE A 236 -1.36 32.70 -4.30
CA PHE A 236 -2.73 32.30 -4.01
C PHE A 236 -2.83 30.90 -3.37
N THR A 237 -1.76 30.10 -3.42
CA THR A 237 -1.74 28.71 -2.96
C THR A 237 -0.45 28.39 -2.22
N THR A 238 -0.40 27.24 -1.54
CA THR A 238 0.85 26.68 -1.01
C THR A 238 1.81 26.28 -2.14
N ASP A 239 3.06 25.99 -1.78
CA ASP A 239 4.11 25.44 -2.65
C ASP A 239 4.01 23.91 -2.83
N ASP A 240 2.91 23.28 -2.40
CA ASP A 240 2.75 21.83 -2.44
C ASP A 240 2.90 21.26 -3.85
N TYR A 241 2.41 21.99 -4.87
CA TYR A 241 2.55 21.54 -6.25
C TYR A 241 4.02 21.55 -6.70
N GLN A 242 4.77 22.60 -6.32
CA GLN A 242 6.21 22.64 -6.56
C GLN A 242 6.91 21.44 -5.89
N LYS A 243 6.60 21.17 -4.62
CA LYS A 243 7.20 20.06 -3.87
C LYS A 243 6.89 18.69 -4.49
N LEU A 244 5.69 18.48 -5.02
CA LEU A 244 5.33 17.24 -5.70
C LEU A 244 6.13 17.04 -6.99
N VAL A 245 6.22 18.06 -7.86
CA VAL A 245 6.99 17.93 -9.10
C VAL A 245 8.49 17.74 -8.82
N GLU A 246 9.01 18.34 -7.75
CA GLU A 246 10.37 18.10 -7.26
C GLU A 246 10.56 16.67 -6.76
N LYS A 247 9.66 16.17 -5.92
CA LYS A 247 9.72 14.80 -5.38
C LYS A 247 9.72 13.74 -6.49
N PHE A 248 8.98 13.99 -7.56
CA PHE A 248 8.87 13.08 -8.71
C PHE A 248 9.89 13.33 -9.83
N GLU A 249 10.83 14.26 -9.66
CA GLU A 249 11.83 14.60 -10.69
C GLU A 249 11.17 14.93 -12.05
N PHE A 250 10.03 15.61 -11.98
CA PHE A 250 9.04 15.63 -13.06
C PHE A 250 9.51 16.38 -14.32
N PHE A 251 10.56 17.21 -14.22
CA PHE A 251 11.11 17.99 -15.32
C PHE A 251 12.40 17.41 -15.90
N GLU A 252 12.78 16.18 -15.56
CA GLU A 252 14.01 15.54 -16.06
C GLU A 252 14.15 15.52 -17.59
N HIS A 253 13.08 15.54 -18.38
CA HIS A 253 13.18 15.55 -19.85
C HIS A 253 13.18 16.95 -20.49
N LEU A 254 13.09 18.02 -19.71
CA LEU A 254 13.22 19.39 -20.23
C LEU A 254 14.68 19.74 -20.47
N ARG A 255 14.94 20.51 -21.53
CA ARG A 255 16.24 21.15 -21.77
C ARG A 255 16.11 22.64 -21.57
N TRP A 256 17.22 23.30 -21.26
CA TRP A 256 17.24 24.75 -21.05
C TRP A 256 16.62 25.55 -22.20
N ASN A 257 16.95 25.20 -23.44
CA ASN A 257 16.42 25.85 -24.65
C ASN A 257 14.92 25.59 -24.87
N ASP A 258 14.31 24.66 -24.14
CA ASP A 258 12.87 24.45 -24.19
C ASP A 258 12.12 25.45 -23.29
N LEU A 259 12.75 26.08 -22.31
CA LEU A 259 12.09 26.91 -21.27
C LEU A 259 11.63 28.28 -21.78
N THR A 260 12.26 28.84 -22.80
CA THR A 260 11.80 30.09 -23.43
C THR A 260 12.12 30.13 -24.92
N ILE A 261 11.24 30.77 -25.68
CA ILE A 261 11.42 31.06 -27.10
C ILE A 261 12.16 32.40 -27.26
N ASN A 262 12.01 33.31 -26.29
CA ASN A 262 12.59 34.64 -26.34
C ASN A 262 13.71 34.83 -25.30
N LYS A 263 14.94 35.06 -25.78
CA LYS A 263 16.12 35.27 -24.91
C LYS A 263 15.97 36.39 -23.89
N LYS A 264 15.08 37.37 -24.12
CA LYS A 264 14.78 38.43 -23.14
C LYS A 264 14.13 37.86 -21.87
N MET A 265 13.54 36.68 -21.93
CA MET A 265 12.98 35.98 -20.78
C MET A 265 14.04 35.20 -19.98
N ASN A 266 15.27 35.02 -20.48
CA ASN A 266 16.32 34.27 -19.77
C ASN A 266 16.55 34.74 -18.32
N PRO A 267 16.63 36.06 -18.02
CA PRO A 267 16.78 36.52 -16.64
C PRO A 267 15.60 36.14 -15.74
N VAL A 268 14.39 36.05 -16.31
CA VAL A 268 13.19 35.59 -15.61
C VAL A 268 13.27 34.09 -15.38
N ILE A 269 13.57 33.31 -16.42
CA ILE A 269 13.74 31.86 -16.31
C ILE A 269 14.81 31.51 -15.28
N ASP A 270 15.95 32.20 -15.28
CA ASP A 270 16.99 32.04 -14.25
C ASP A 270 16.40 32.20 -12.85
N ALA A 271 15.66 33.28 -12.60
CA ALA A 271 15.09 33.58 -11.29
C ALA A 271 13.98 32.60 -10.85
N LEU A 272 13.30 31.94 -11.80
CA LEU A 272 12.28 30.93 -11.51
C LEU A 272 12.88 29.55 -11.29
N VAL A 273 13.79 29.12 -12.17
CA VAL A 273 14.41 27.79 -12.11
C VAL A 273 15.15 27.60 -10.79
N VAL A 274 15.85 28.63 -10.29
CA VAL A 274 16.58 28.55 -9.01
C VAL A 274 15.68 28.46 -7.77
N LYS A 275 14.35 28.63 -7.91
CA LYS A 275 13.39 28.40 -6.82
C LYS A 275 13.13 26.92 -6.59
N TYR A 276 13.40 26.07 -7.57
CA TYR A 276 13.23 24.64 -7.46
C TYR A 276 14.43 23.97 -6.76
N ASP A 277 14.16 22.87 -6.07
CA ASP A 277 15.19 21.89 -5.73
C ASP A 277 15.77 21.28 -7.01
N ARG A 278 17.11 21.22 -7.12
CA ARG A 278 17.83 20.66 -8.28
C ARG A 278 17.33 19.27 -8.69
N LYS A 279 16.82 18.47 -7.73
CA LYS A 279 16.32 17.12 -7.99
C LYS A 279 15.15 17.09 -8.96
N VAL A 280 14.40 18.20 -9.14
CA VAL A 280 13.29 18.27 -10.09
C VAL A 280 13.70 17.91 -11.52
N PHE A 281 14.98 18.08 -11.86
CA PHE A 281 15.57 17.76 -13.16
C PHE A 281 16.18 16.35 -13.25
N GLY A 282 16.02 15.52 -12.21
CA GLY A 282 16.45 14.11 -12.20
C GLY A 282 17.90 13.93 -12.62
N LYS A 283 18.14 13.09 -13.62
CA LYS A 283 19.47 12.73 -14.14
C LYS A 283 19.88 13.53 -15.39
N ASN A 284 19.25 14.67 -15.66
CA ASN A 284 19.55 15.46 -16.84
C ASN A 284 20.75 16.39 -16.62
N ASP A 285 21.95 15.88 -16.92
CA ASP A 285 23.21 16.61 -16.71
C ASP A 285 23.23 17.98 -17.40
N GLY A 286 22.67 18.09 -18.61
CA GLY A 286 22.64 19.35 -19.35
C GLY A 286 21.74 20.40 -18.68
N MET A 287 20.61 19.99 -18.14
CA MET A 287 19.72 20.88 -17.39
C MET A 287 20.29 21.22 -16.01
N LEU A 288 20.95 20.28 -15.34
CA LEU A 288 21.62 20.51 -14.05
C LEU A 288 22.78 21.52 -14.19
N GLN A 289 23.57 21.42 -15.26
CA GLN A 289 24.63 22.40 -15.53
C GLN A 289 24.07 23.81 -15.75
N GLU A 290 22.99 23.95 -16.52
CA GLU A 290 22.34 25.25 -16.75
C GLU A 290 21.67 25.80 -15.48
N PHE A 291 21.15 24.93 -14.61
CA PHE A 291 20.67 25.31 -13.29
C PHE A 291 21.79 25.91 -12.43
N GLU A 292 22.98 25.33 -12.41
CA GLU A 292 24.14 25.88 -11.68
C GLU A 292 24.53 27.26 -12.22
N TYR A 293 24.58 27.42 -13.55
CA TYR A 293 24.85 28.73 -14.14
C TYR A 293 23.75 29.77 -13.83
N ALA A 294 22.48 29.36 -13.79
CA ALA A 294 21.38 30.23 -13.38
C ALA A 294 21.54 30.69 -11.93
N GLN A 295 21.99 29.81 -11.02
CA GLN A 295 22.29 30.18 -9.62
C GLN A 295 23.43 31.20 -9.52
N GLU A 296 24.48 31.07 -10.35
CA GLU A 296 25.58 32.04 -10.36
C GLU A 296 25.12 33.40 -10.90
N ARG A 297 24.37 33.41 -12.01
CA ARG A 297 23.84 34.64 -12.63
C ARG A 297 22.89 35.40 -11.72
N THR A 298 22.08 34.70 -10.93
CA THR A 298 21.15 35.32 -9.96
C THR A 298 21.90 35.88 -8.75
N LYS A 299 22.82 35.12 -8.13
CA LYS A 299 23.64 35.60 -6.99
C LYS A 299 24.50 36.83 -7.31
N ASN A 300 25.07 36.91 -8.51
CA ASN A 300 25.91 38.04 -8.90
C ASN A 300 25.11 39.36 -9.08
N LYS A 301 23.80 39.27 -9.34
CA LYS A 301 22.92 40.44 -9.43
C LYS A 301 22.54 41.00 -8.06
N ASP A 302 22.39 40.15 -7.05
CA ASP A 302 22.09 40.61 -5.69
C ASP A 302 23.28 41.37 -5.09
N LYS A 303 24.51 40.88 -5.32
CA LYS A 303 25.74 41.55 -4.85
C LYS A 303 25.98 42.93 -5.46
N THR A 304 25.53 43.17 -6.69
CA THR A 304 25.67 44.47 -7.35
C THR A 304 24.64 45.50 -6.86
N ASN A 305 23.59 45.08 -6.16
CA ASN A 305 22.62 45.98 -5.53
C ASN A 305 23.01 46.40 -4.10
N ASP A 306 23.89 45.66 -3.42
CA ASP A 306 24.39 46.00 -2.08
C ASP A 306 25.60 46.96 -2.09
N THR A 307 26.10 47.36 -3.27
CA THR A 307 27.32 48.20 -3.41
C THR A 307 27.03 49.60 -3.99
N ILE A 308 25.77 50.06 -3.96
CA ILE A 308 25.34 51.40 -4.38
C ILE A 308 24.55 52.04 -3.24
#